data_AF-A0A392QED1-F1
#
_entry.id   AF-A0A392QED1-F1
#
_cell.length_a   1.000
_cell.length_b   1.000
_cell.length_c   1.000
_cell.angle_alpha   90.00
_cell.angle_beta   90.00
_cell.angle_gamma   90.00
#
_symmetry.space_group_name_H-M   'P 1'
#
loop_
_entity.id
_entity.type
_entity.pdbx_description
1 polymer ?
#
loop_
_entity_poly.entity_id
_entity_poly.type
_entity_poly.pdbx_seq_one_letter_code
_entity_poly.pdbx_strand_id
1 'polypeptide(L)'
;MRHYVHCYALHCLDEEVSNELRRGFKERGENVGAWRQACYKPLVAIAARQGWDIDAIFNAHPRLSIWYVPTKLRQLCHAERNGAAASSSVSVGTTHLPF
;
A
#
# COMPACT_ATOMS: atom_id res chain seq x y z
N MET A 1 15.12 11.02 8.76
CA MET A 1 14.81 9.60 8.44
C MET A 1 13.32 9.30 8.21
N ARG A 2 12.37 9.85 9.00
CA ARG A 2 10.93 9.52 8.91
C ARG A 2 10.27 9.70 7.52
N HIS A 3 10.75 10.63 6.71
CA HIS A 3 10.12 10.96 5.42
C HIS A 3 10.18 9.83 4.38
N TYR A 4 11.15 8.91 4.45
CA TYR A 4 11.37 7.84 3.45
C TYR A 4 11.15 6.43 4.01
N VAL A 5 10.56 6.32 5.20
CA VAL A 5 10.34 5.02 5.86
C VAL A 5 9.46 4.12 5.01
N HIS A 6 8.43 4.65 4.34
CA HIS A 6 7.60 3.86 3.44
C HIS A 6 8.37 3.40 2.18
N CYS A 7 9.25 4.22 1.61
CA CYS A 7 10.12 3.78 0.50
C CYS A 7 11.01 2.62 0.92
N TYR A 8 11.58 2.69 2.13
CA TYR A 8 12.38 1.61 2.72
C TYR A 8 11.53 0.36 3.02
N ALA A 9 10.31 0.55 3.53
CA ALA A 9 9.37 -0.54 3.76
C ALA A 9 9.04 -1.28 2.46
N LEU A 10 8.81 -0.56 1.36
CA LEU A 10 8.59 -1.18 0.05
C LEU A 10 9.80 -2.03 -0.35
N HIS A 11 11.02 -1.51 -0.20
CA HIS A 11 12.22 -2.28 -0.51
C HIS A 11 12.37 -3.54 0.36
N CYS A 12 12.00 -3.48 1.65
CA CYS A 12 12.07 -4.65 2.53
C CYS A 12 11.00 -5.70 2.21
N LEU A 13 9.78 -5.26 1.90
CA LEU A 13 8.63 -6.16 1.69
C LEU A 13 8.57 -6.72 0.27
N ASP A 14 9.06 -5.96 -0.71
CA ASP A 14 9.05 -6.32 -2.13
C ASP A 14 10.19 -5.60 -2.86
N GLU A 15 11.38 -6.19 -2.80
CA GLU A 15 12.59 -5.61 -3.39
C GLU A 15 12.48 -5.51 -4.93
N GLU A 16 11.83 -6.48 -5.57
CA GLU A 16 11.64 -6.50 -7.02
C GLU A 16 10.80 -5.31 -7.48
N VAL A 17 9.61 -5.11 -6.89
CA VAL A 17 8.75 -3.96 -7.19
C VAL A 17 9.45 -2.64 -6.85
N SER A 18 10.21 -2.60 -5.75
CA SER A 18 11.00 -1.42 -5.40
C SER A 18 12.04 -1.08 -6.49
N ASN A 19 12.75 -2.08 -7.00
CA ASN A 19 13.77 -1.92 -8.03
C ASN A 19 13.16 -1.54 -9.39
N GLU A 20 12.05 -2.14 -9.78
CA GLU A 20 11.28 -1.74 -10.97
C GLU A 20 10.78 -0.29 -10.88
N LEU A 21 10.20 0.09 -9.74
CA LEU A 21 9.71 1.45 -9.53
C LEU A 21 10.86 2.47 -9.60
N ARG A 22 12.01 2.17 -9.00
CA ARG A 22 13.21 3.02 -9.08
C ARG A 22 13.72 3.15 -10.51
N ARG A 23 13.79 2.05 -11.27
CA ARG A 23 14.22 2.08 -12.69
C ARG A 23 13.26 2.92 -13.54
N GLY A 24 11.95 2.65 -13.46
CA GLY A 24 10.95 3.36 -14.25
C GLY A 24 10.89 4.86 -13.96
N PHE A 25 11.02 5.29 -12.70
CA PHE A 25 11.08 6.72 -12.37
C PHE A 25 12.40 7.37 -12.82
N LYS A 26 13.52 6.66 -12.74
CA LYS A 26 14.81 7.13 -13.26
C LYS A 26 14.77 7.35 -14.77
N GLU A 27 14.23 6.38 -15.52
CA GLU A 27 14.13 6.43 -16.99
C GLU A 27 13.24 7.59 -17.47
N ARG A 28 12.19 7.93 -16.72
CA ARG A 28 11.32 9.08 -17.01
C ARG A 28 11.88 10.43 -16.55
N GLY A 29 13.04 10.47 -15.88
CA GLY A 29 13.61 11.70 -15.34
C GLY A 29 12.77 12.32 -14.20
N GLU A 30 11.99 11.51 -13.49
CA GLU A 30 11.11 11.98 -12.43
C GLU A 30 11.89 12.40 -11.19
N ASN A 31 11.39 13.42 -10.48
CA ASN A 31 12.03 13.86 -9.25
C ASN A 31 11.80 12.87 -8.08
N VAL A 32 12.64 12.96 -7.05
CA VAL A 32 12.56 12.10 -5.86
C VAL A 32 11.20 12.20 -5.16
N GLY A 33 10.55 13.36 -5.20
CA GLY A 33 9.23 13.58 -4.62
C GLY A 33 8.15 12.72 -5.30
N ALA A 34 8.16 12.67 -6.64
CA ALA A 34 7.23 11.86 -7.43
C ALA A 34 7.44 10.36 -7.15
N TRP A 35 8.69 9.88 -7.20
CA TRP A 35 9.03 8.49 -6.85
C TRP A 35 8.61 8.14 -5.42
N ARG A 36 8.89 9.03 -4.46
CA ARG A 36 8.52 8.87 -3.06
C ARG A 36 7.01 8.72 -2.91
N GLN A 37 6.19 9.52 -3.60
CA GLN A 37 4.73 9.37 -3.55
C GLN A 37 4.26 8.06 -4.17
N ALA A 38 4.87 7.65 -5.28
CA ALA A 38 4.51 6.40 -5.96
C ALA A 38 4.74 5.14 -5.10
N CYS A 39 5.69 5.19 -4.16
CA CYS A 39 5.97 4.07 -3.24
C CYS A 39 4.76 3.70 -2.34
N TYR A 40 3.78 4.58 -2.13
CA TYR A 40 2.61 4.24 -1.31
C TYR A 40 1.68 3.22 -1.98
N LYS A 41 1.48 3.31 -3.30
CA LYS A 41 0.54 2.45 -4.03
C LYS A 41 0.84 0.94 -3.87
N PRO A 42 2.07 0.44 -4.11
CA PRO A 42 2.36 -0.99 -3.93
C PRO A 42 2.25 -1.44 -2.47
N LEU A 43 2.57 -0.57 -1.49
CA LEU A 43 2.40 -0.89 -0.08
C LEU A 43 0.93 -1.07 0.31
N VAL A 44 0.04 -0.22 -0.20
CA VAL A 44 -1.39 -0.38 0.04
C VAL A 44 -1.92 -1.65 -0.61
N ALA A 45 -1.42 -2.03 -1.80
CA ALA A 45 -1.74 -3.31 -2.42
C ALA A 45 -1.22 -4.51 -1.62
N ILE A 46 -0.06 -4.41 -0.98
CA ILE A 46 0.45 -5.43 -0.03
C ILE A 46 -0.50 -5.54 1.18
N ALA A 47 -0.90 -4.41 1.78
CA ALA A 47 -1.83 -4.39 2.90
C ALA A 47 -3.19 -5.03 2.53
N ALA A 48 -3.73 -4.70 1.37
CA ALA A 48 -4.99 -5.27 0.88
C ALA A 48 -4.95 -6.81 0.79
N ARG A 49 -3.83 -7.37 0.35
CA ARG A 49 -3.62 -8.83 0.25
C ARG A 49 -3.48 -9.53 1.61
N GLN A 50 -3.18 -8.79 2.67
CA GLN A 50 -2.90 -9.32 4.01
C GLN A 50 -3.89 -8.79 5.07
N GLY A 51 -5.15 -8.56 4.69
CA GLY A 51 -6.21 -8.21 5.64
C GLY A 51 -6.17 -6.76 6.14
N TRP A 52 -5.47 -5.87 5.42
CA TRP A 52 -5.37 -4.43 5.69
C TRP A 52 -4.64 -4.02 6.98
N ASP A 53 -3.98 -4.96 7.67
CA ASP A 53 -3.23 -4.68 8.89
C ASP A 53 -1.77 -4.33 8.58
N ILE A 54 -1.55 -3.06 8.23
CA ILE A 54 -0.20 -2.54 7.92
C ILE A 54 0.73 -2.55 9.15
N ASP A 55 0.18 -2.54 10.37
CA ASP A 55 0.96 -2.63 11.59
C ASP A 55 1.52 -4.03 11.78
N ALA A 56 0.68 -5.05 11.63
CA ALA A 56 1.11 -6.43 11.65
C ALA A 56 2.19 -6.70 10.60
N ILE A 57 2.04 -6.16 9.38
CA ILE A 57 3.05 -6.29 8.32
C ILE A 57 4.40 -5.71 8.74
N PHE A 58 4.43 -4.50 9.31
CA PHE A 58 5.67 -3.89 9.78
C PHE A 58 6.29 -4.68 10.93
N ASN A 59 5.48 -5.10 11.90
CA ASN A 59 5.93 -5.84 13.07
C ASN A 59 6.47 -7.23 12.74
N ALA A 60 5.93 -7.89 11.71
CA ALA A 60 6.37 -9.21 11.27
C ALA A 60 7.75 -9.19 10.57
N HIS A 61 8.17 -8.06 10.00
CA HIS A 61 9.42 -7.98 9.24
C HIS A 61 10.59 -7.52 10.13
N PRO A 62 11.69 -8.31 10.27
CA PRO A 62 12.78 -8.03 11.21
C PRO A 62 13.44 -6.65 11.07
N ARG A 63 13.50 -6.13 9.84
CA ARG A 63 14.08 -4.80 9.55
C ARG A 63 13.10 -3.64 9.71
N LEU A 64 11.80 -3.91 9.80
CA LEU A 64 10.73 -2.91 9.84
C LEU A 64 10.08 -2.79 11.23
N SER A 65 10.14 -3.83 12.06
CA SER A 65 9.50 -3.84 13.39
C SER A 65 9.99 -2.74 14.34
N ILE A 66 11.19 -2.20 14.08
CA ILE A 66 11.76 -1.07 14.84
C ILE A 66 11.31 0.30 14.30
N TRP A 67 10.55 0.35 13.21
CA TRP A 67 10.10 1.58 12.57
C TRP A 67 8.61 1.79 12.83
N TYR A 68 8.25 2.99 13.29
CA TYR A 68 6.84 3.40 13.31
C TYR A 68 6.28 3.45 11.89
N VAL A 69 5.07 2.91 11.72
CA VAL A 69 4.34 2.99 10.44
C VAL A 69 4.00 4.46 10.15
N PRO A 70 4.37 5.01 8.98
CA PRO A 70 4.05 6.39 8.63
C PRO A 70 2.55 6.68 8.65
N THR A 71 2.15 7.77 9.30
CA THR A 71 0.73 8.18 9.43
C THR A 71 -0.01 8.22 8.10
N LYS A 72 0.64 8.76 7.05
CA LYS A 72 0.05 8.84 5.71
C LYS A 72 -0.22 7.46 5.11
N LEU A 73 0.66 6.48 5.34
CA LEU A 73 0.46 5.10 4.85
C LEU A 73 -0.76 4.46 5.53
N ARG A 74 -0.88 4.60 6.86
CA ARG A 74 -2.06 4.12 7.60
C ARG A 74 -3.36 4.73 7.05
N GLN A 75 -3.38 6.05 6.85
CA GLN A 75 -4.54 6.76 6.32
C GLN A 75 -4.95 6.24 4.94
N LEU A 76 -3.98 5.99 4.04
CA LEU A 76 -4.26 5.43 2.72
C LEU A 76 -4.81 4.00 2.80
N CYS A 77 -4.22 3.14 3.64
CA CYS A 77 -4.74 1.79 3.84
C CYS A 77 -6.19 1.81 4.39
N HIS A 78 -6.50 2.69 5.34
CA HIS A 78 -7.87 2.84 5.85
C HIS A 78 -8.84 3.35 4.79
N ALA A 79 -8.45 4.35 3.99
CA ALA A 79 -9.29 4.89 2.94
C ALA A 79 -9.62 3.84 1.87
N GLU A 80 -8.63 3.10 1.38
CA GLU A 80 -8.81 2.06 0.38
C GLU A 80 -9.62 0.87 0.91
N ARG A 81 -9.39 0.45 2.17
CA ARG A 81 -10.19 -0.61 2.81
C ARG A 81 -11.68 -0.23 2.85
N ASN A 82 -11.98 0.99 3.26
CA ASN A 82 -13.36 1.46 3.37
C ASN A 82 -14.02 1.58 1.98
N GLY A 83 -13.26 2.03 0.97
CA GLY A 83 -13.72 2.02 -0.43
C GLY A 83 -14.02 0.61 -0.93
N ALA A 84 -13.12 -0.34 -0.71
CA ALA A 84 -13.31 -1.74 -1.11
C ALA A 84 -14.52 -2.39 -0.42
N ALA A 85 -14.75 -2.11 0.87
CA ALA A 85 -15.92 -2.61 1.59
C ALA A 85 -17.23 -2.03 1.03
N ALA A 86 -17.27 -0.73 0.72
CA ALA A 86 -18.43 -0.07 0.13
C ALA A 86 -18.76 -0.62 -1.28
N SER A 87 -17.76 -0.89 -2.12
CA SER A 87 -17.97 -1.53 -3.42
C SER A 87 -18.50 -2.96 -3.31
N SER A 88 -18.07 -3.70 -2.28
CA SER A 88 -18.48 -5.10 -2.05
C SER A 88 -19.93 -5.23 -1.55
N SER A 89 -20.46 -4.20 -0.86
CA SER A 89 -21.84 -4.20 -0.37
C SER A 89 -22.91 -3.94 -1.44
N VAL A 90 -22.54 -3.45 -2.64
CA VAL A 90 -23.49 -3.07 -3.70
C VAL A 90 -23.94 -4.29 -4.54
N SER A 91 -23.30 -5.45 -4.39
CA SER A 91 -23.53 -6.61 -5.26
C SER A 91 -24.66 -7.57 -4.81
N VAL A 92 -25.27 -7.38 -3.64
CA VAL A 92 -26.25 -8.33 -3.05
C VAL A 92 -27.68 -7.76 -3.06
N GLY A 93 -28.12 -7.26 -4.21
CA GLY A 93 -29.40 -6.53 -4.29
C GLY A 93 -30.17 -6.65 -5.59
N THR A 94 -30.11 -7.77 -6.34
CA THR A 94 -31.05 -8.00 -7.46
C THR A 94 -31.20 -9.48 -7.83
N THR A 95 -31.87 -10.27 -7.00
CA THR A 95 -32.53 -11.51 -7.46
C THR A 95 -34.03 -11.28 -7.45
N HIS A 96 -34.55 -10.75 -8.54
CA HIS A 96 -35.98 -10.67 -8.82
C HIS A 96 -36.37 -11.97 -9.55
N LEU A 97 -37.10 -12.86 -8.88
CA LEU A 97 -37.75 -14.03 -9.50
C LEU A 97 -39.11 -13.58 -10.08
N PRO A 98 -39.43 -13.83 -11.36
CA PRO A 98 -40.79 -13.73 -11.83
C PRO A 98 -41.51 -15.09 -11.67
N PHE A 99 -42.75 -15.02 -11.17
CA PHE A 99 -43.77 -16.07 -11.28
C PHE A 99 -44.35 -16.12 -12.70
#